data_AF-A0A5C9C7C3-F1
#
_entry.id   AF-A0A5C9C7C3-F1
#
_cell.length_a   1.000
_cell.length_b   1.000
_cell.length_c   1.000
_cell.angle_alpha   90.00
_cell.angle_beta   90.00
_cell.angle_gamma   90.00
#
_symmetry.space_group_name_H-M   'P 1'
#
loop_
_entity.id
_entity.type
_entity.pdbx_description
1 polymer ?
#
loop_
_entity_poly.entity_id
_entity_poly.type
_entity_poly.pdbx_seq_one_letter_code
_entity_poly.pdbx_strand_id
1 'polypeptide(L)' 'MRTITEILNAIEAHAECAIAQELLRMKKEVRQLRPSLCPDDQEHANALLLKLERLVSEQMVVVPDDAALEERFQSAAQAA' A
#
# COMPACT_ATOMS: atom_id res chain seq x y z
N MET A 1 5.09 25.17 12.33
CA MET A 1 3.77 24.67 11.87
C MET A 1 4.02 23.94 10.57
N ARG A 2 3.61 22.66 10.43
CA ARG A 2 3.59 22.02 9.11
C ARG A 2 2.30 22.42 8.40
N THR A 3 2.39 22.73 7.11
CA THR A 3 1.26 22.94 6.22
C THR A 3 0.55 21.60 5.94
N ILE A 4 -0.71 21.66 5.49
CA ILE A 4 -1.48 20.48 5.10
C ILE A 4 -0.75 19.70 4.00
N THR A 5 -0.23 20.40 3.01
CA THR A 5 0.55 19.81 1.91
C THR A 5 1.79 19.05 2.43
N GLU A 6 2.51 19.59 3.42
CA GLU A 6 3.65 18.88 4.05
C GLU A 6 3.20 17.63 4.81
N ILE A 7 2.00 17.64 5.41
CA ILE A 7 1.44 16.47 6.09
C ILE A 7 1.11 15.37 5.07
N LEU A 8 0.44 15.73 3.97
CA LEU A 8 0.08 14.79 2.90
C LEU A 8 1.34 14.20 2.24
N ASN A 9 2.35 15.02 1.95
CA ASN A 9 3.64 14.56 1.42
C ASN A 9 4.37 13.59 2.37
N ALA A 10 4.31 13.86 3.67
CA ALA A 10 4.93 12.98 4.66
C ALA A 10 4.23 11.62 4.75
N ILE A 11 2.89 11.60 4.65
CA ILE A 11 2.12 10.34 4.58
C ILE A 11 2.46 9.59 3.30
N GLU A 12 2.55 10.30 2.17
CA GLU A 12 2.91 9.70 0.89
C GLU A 12 4.30 9.05 0.93
N ALA A 13 5.31 9.78 1.43
CA ALA A 13 6.68 9.25 1.54
C ALA A 13 6.76 8.05 2.48
N HIS A 14 5.98 8.04 3.56
CA HIS A 14 5.93 6.92 4.48
C HIS A 14 5.21 5.70 3.87
N ALA A 15 4.19 5.91 3.04
CA ALA A 15 3.43 4.83 2.42
C ALA A 15 4.28 3.92 1.50
N GLU A 16 5.36 4.45 0.89
CA GLU A 16 6.25 3.70 -0.01
C GLU A 16 6.92 2.48 0.64
N CYS A 17 7.13 2.50 1.96
CA CYS A 17 7.77 1.42 2.71
C CYS A 17 6.90 0.83 3.82
N ALA A 18 5.64 1.26 3.91
CA ALA A 18 4.71 0.84 4.97
C ALA A 18 4.09 -0.54 4.69
N ILE A 19 3.88 -1.30 5.76
CA ILE A 19 3.16 -2.59 5.68
C ILE A 19 1.64 -2.36 5.50
N ALA A 20 0.93 -3.38 5.00
CA ALA A 20 -0.51 -3.31 4.73
C ALA A 20 -1.36 -2.76 5.90
N GLN A 21 -1.02 -3.12 7.15
CA GLN A 21 -1.72 -2.63 8.33
C GLN A 21 -1.53 -1.11 8.54
N GLU A 22 -0.32 -0.61 8.29
CA GLU A 22 0.00 0.81 8.38
C GLU A 22 -0.66 1.60 7.24
N LEU A 23 -0.67 1.05 6.03
CA LEU A 23 -1.38 1.66 4.89
C LEU A 23 -2.88 1.80 5.14
N LEU A 24 -3.52 0.77 5.74
CA LEU A 24 -4.93 0.83 6.13
C LEU A 24 -5.18 1.92 7.18
N ARG A 25 -4.26 2.10 8.12
CA ARG A 25 -4.31 3.17 9.11
C ARG A 25 -4.21 4.54 8.44
N MET A 26 -3.23 4.75 7.58
CA MET A 26 -3.05 6.01 6.82
C MET A 26 -4.27 6.32 5.96
N LYS A 27 -4.85 5.32 5.28
CA LYS A 27 -6.07 5.48 4.49
C LYS A 27 -7.24 6.00 5.34
N LYS A 28 -7.38 5.50 6.58
CA LYS A 28 -8.41 5.97 7.52
C LYS A 28 -8.14 7.41 7.95
N GLU A 29 -6.90 7.74 8.28
CA GLU A 29 -6.49 9.08 8.71
C GLU A 29 -6.72 10.12 7.59
N VAL A 30 -6.31 9.83 6.36
CA VAL A 30 -6.52 10.72 5.19
C VAL A 30 -8.02 10.88 4.88
N ARG A 31 -8.83 9.82 5.00
CA ARG A 31 -10.30 9.92 4.84
C ARG A 31 -10.95 10.83 5.87
N GLN A 32 -10.46 10.81 7.11
CA GLN A 32 -10.96 11.66 8.19
C GLN A 32 -10.52 13.12 8.02
N LEU A 33 -9.32 13.34 7.49
CA LEU A 33 -8.77 14.67 7.27
C LEU A 33 -9.43 15.36 6.07
N ARG A 34 -9.72 14.65 4.98
CA ARG A 34 -10.21 15.22 3.71
C ARG A 34 -11.31 16.28 3.83
N PRO A 35 -12.39 16.09 4.62
CA PRO A 35 -13.50 17.06 4.66
C PRO A 35 -13.12 18.45 5.20
N SER A 36 -12.02 18.57 5.95
CA SER A 36 -11.56 19.86 6.50
C SER A 36 -10.55 20.59 5.61
N LEU A 37 -10.16 20.00 4.49
CA LEU A 37 -9.13 20.56 3.60
C LEU A 37 -9.73 21.54 2.57
N CYS A 38 -8.91 22.47 2.10
CA CYS A 38 -9.24 23.30 0.94
C CYS A 38 -9.28 22.46 -0.35
N PRO A 39 -9.87 22.96 -1.45
CA PRO A 39 -10.02 22.18 -2.68
C PRO A 39 -8.72 21.59 -3.25
N ASP A 40 -7.62 22.36 -3.26
CA ASP A 40 -6.32 21.88 -3.75
C ASP A 40 -5.79 20.71 -2.91
N ASP A 41 -5.84 20.83 -1.58
CA ASP A 41 -5.41 19.77 -0.68
C ASP A 41 -6.38 18.57 -0.68
N GLN A 42 -7.67 18.78 -1.01
CA GLN A 42 -8.63 17.69 -1.21
C GLN A 42 -8.29 16.85 -2.45
N GLU A 43 -7.86 17.48 -3.55
CA GLU A 43 -7.42 16.77 -4.75
C GLU A 43 -6.19 15.91 -4.44
N HIS A 44 -5.20 16.48 -3.75
CA HIS A 44 -4.03 15.75 -3.27
C HIS A 44 -4.43 14.58 -2.35
N ALA A 45 -5.31 14.81 -1.37
CA ALA A 45 -5.80 13.75 -0.48
C ALA A 45 -6.53 12.64 -1.25
N ASN A 46 -7.29 12.96 -2.30
CA ASN A 46 -7.96 11.95 -3.14
C ASN A 46 -6.94 11.12 -3.93
N ALA A 47 -5.91 11.74 -4.52
CA ALA A 47 -4.83 11.04 -5.20
C ALA A 47 -4.09 10.10 -4.24
N LEU A 48 -3.78 10.58 -3.03
CA LEU A 48 -3.14 9.77 -1.99
C LEU A 48 -4.01 8.57 -1.56
N LEU A 49 -5.33 8.75 -1.45
CA LEU A 49 -6.24 7.64 -1.13
C LEU A 49 -6.23 6.53 -2.18
N LEU A 50 -6.16 6.88 -3.47
CA LEU A 50 -6.04 5.91 -4.57
C LEU A 50 -4.70 5.17 -4.51
N LYS A 51 -3.61 5.90 -4.24
CA LYS A 51 -2.27 5.32 -4.07
C LYS A 51 -2.24 4.31 -2.92
N LEU A 52 -2.78 4.68 -1.75
CA LEU A 52 -2.86 3.79 -0.58
C LEU A 52 -3.70 2.54 -0.86
N GLU A 53 -4.81 2.67 -1.61
CA GLU A 53 -5.64 1.52 -1.99
C GLU A 53 -4.91 0.55 -2.92
N ARG A 54 -4.14 1.07 -3.88
CA ARG A 54 -3.28 0.26 -4.74
C ARG A 54 -2.23 -0.49 -3.92
N LEU A 55 -1.49 0.21 -3.07
CA LEU A 55 -0.41 -0.38 -2.26
C LEU A 55 -0.93 -1.47 -1.30
N VAL A 56 -2.11 -1.26 -0.70
CA VAL A 56 -2.78 -2.29 0.11
C VAL A 56 -3.10 -3.51 -0.75
N SER A 57 -3.67 -3.31 -1.94
CA SER A 57 -4.05 -4.41 -2.84
C SER A 57 -2.81 -5.20 -3.28
N GLU A 58 -1.71 -4.53 -3.62
CA GLU A 58 -0.45 -5.17 -4.02
C GLU A 58 0.13 -6.06 -2.92
N GLN A 59 0.05 -5.63 -1.65
CA GLN A 59 0.51 -6.44 -0.52
C GLN A 59 -0.44 -7.57 -0.16
N MET A 60 -1.74 -7.40 -0.41
CA MET A 60 -2.76 -8.43 -0.14
C MET A 60 -2.82 -9.51 -1.24
N VAL A 61 -2.29 -9.26 -2.43
CA VAL A 61 -2.26 -10.20 -3.57
C VAL A 61 -1.02 -11.11 -3.56
N VAL A 62 -0.12 -10.98 -2.57
CA VAL A 62 1.02 -11.89 -2.42
C VAL A 62 0.58 -13.27 -1.87
N VAL A 63 0.02 -14.09 -2.75
CA VAL A 63 0.38 -15.51 -2.93
C VAL A 63 0.18 -15.86 -4.41
N PRO A 64 1.26 -16.04 -5.18
CA PRO A 64 1.37 -17.24 -5.98
C PRO A 64 2.43 -18.13 -5.33
N ASP A 65 1.96 -19.29 -4.92
CA ASP A 65 2.70 -20.45 -4.41
C ASP A 65 3.59 -21.07 -5.52
N ASP A 66 4.29 -20.24 -6.31
CA ASP A 66 5.11 -20.73 -7.43
C ASP A 66 6.44 -21.31 -6.95
N ALA A 67 6.82 -21.04 -5.70
CA ALA A 67 7.99 -21.63 -5.06
C ALA A 67 7.77 -23.08 -4.56
N ALA A 68 6.52 -23.56 -4.49
CA ALA A 68 6.22 -24.93 -4.02
C ALA A 68 6.14 -25.97 -5.15
N LEU A 69 6.08 -25.55 -6.42
CA LEU A 69 5.94 -26.49 -7.54
C LEU A 69 7.29 -27.09 -7.98
N GLU A 70 8.42 -26.42 -7.75
CA GLU A 70 9.74 -26.91 -8.21
C GLU A 70 10.31 -28.05 -7.36
N GLU A 71 9.96 -28.18 -6.07
CA GLU A 71 10.50 -29.26 -5.21
C GLU A 71 9.92 -30.65 -5.58
N ARG A 72 8.71 -30.68 -6.14
CA ARG A 72 8.02 -31.94 -6.46
C ARG A 72 8.44 -32.56 -7.79
N PHE A 73 8.95 -31.76 -8.72
CA PHE A 73 9.43 -32.25 -10.01
C PHE A 73 10.87 -32.77 -9.97
N GLN A 74 11.72 -32.27 -9.07
CA GLN A 74 13.10 -32.74 -8.94
C GLN A 74 13.22 -34.07 -8.19
N SER A 75 12.31 -34.34 -7.24
CA SER A 75 12.32 -35.59 -6.46
C SER A 75 11.89 -36.83 -7.28
N ALA A 76 11.18 -36.66 -8.39
CA ALA A 76 10.73 -37.76 -9.24
C ALA A 76 11.77 -38.21 -10.29
N ALA A 77 12.82 -37.43 -10.52
CA ALA A 77 13.82 -37.69 -11.56
C ALA A 77 15.06 -38.46 -11.05
N GLN A 78 15.19 -38.70 -9.73
CA GLN A 78 16.33 -39.44 -9.14
C GLN A 78 16.07 -40.93 -8.91
N ALA A 79 14.95 -41.47 -9.41
CA ALA A 79 14.63 -42.89 -9.33
C ALA A 79 14.36 -43.48 -10.72
N ALA A 80 15.41 -43.59 -11.56
CA ALA A 80 15.42 -44.41 -12.77
C ALA A 80 16.85 -44.86 -13.11
#